data_AF-M0HFK2-F1
#
_entry.id   AF-M0HFK2-F1
#
_cell.length_a   1.000
_cell.length_b   1.000
_cell.length_c   1.000
_cell.angle_alpha   90.00
_cell.angle_beta   90.00
_cell.angle_gamma   90.00
#
_symmetry.space_group_name_H-M   'P 1'
#
loop_
_entity.id
_entity.type
_entity.pdbx_description
1 polymer ?
#
loop_
_entity_poly.entity_id
_entity_poly.type
_entity_poly.pdbx_seq_one_letter_code
_entity_poly.pdbx_strand_id
1 'polypeptide(L)' 'MELFHTHLPKLDDAGFVDWDPRTGAVVRGPRFDAVEPVLRLFADHTDELPSEWV' A
#
# COMPACT_ATOMS: atom_id res chain seq x y z
N MET A 1 -21.28 7.58 -4.03
CA MET A 1 -20.24 6.84 -4.79
C MET A 1 -19.23 6.38 -3.77
N GLU A 2 -19.29 5.11 -3.40
CA GLU A 2 -18.26 4.50 -2.55
C GLU A 2 -17.02 4.29 -3.43
N LEU A 3 -15.88 4.83 -3.00
CA LEU A 3 -14.59 4.52 -3.62
C LEU A 3 -14.29 3.07 -3.26
N PHE A 4 -14.65 2.14 -4.15
CA PHE A 4 -14.21 0.76 -4.01
C PHE A 4 -12.69 0.77 -4.08
N HIS A 5 -12.05 0.61 -2.92
CA HIS A 5 -10.61 0.40 -2.87
C HIS A 5 -10.33 -0.90 -3.64
N THR A 6 -9.93 -0.78 -4.90
CA THR A 6 -9.64 -1.94 -5.75
C THR A 6 -8.31 -2.58 -5.38
N HIS A 7 -7.46 -1.82 -4.66
CA HIS A 7 -6.08 -2.19 -4.36
C HIS A 7 -5.90 -2.75 -2.96
N LEU A 8 -6.59 -2.23 -1.93
CA LEU A 8 -6.45 -2.72 -0.55
C LEU A 8 -6.82 -4.20 -0.40
N PRO A 9 -7.96 -4.71 -0.94
CA PRO A 9 -8.26 -6.14 -0.89
C PRO A 9 -7.16 -6.98 -1.55
N LYS A 10 -6.58 -6.52 -2.67
CA LYS A 10 -5.52 -7.26 -3.37
C LYS A 10 -4.21 -7.29 -2.59
N LEU A 11 -3.88 -6.19 -1.89
CA LEU A 11 -2.68 -6.10 -1.06
C LEU A 11 -2.83 -6.92 0.22
N ASP A 12 -4.04 -6.97 0.78
CA ASP A 12 -4.43 -7.82 1.91
C ASP A 12 -4.35 -9.31 1.54
N ASP A 13 -4.97 -9.70 0.42
CA ASP A 13 -4.89 -11.05 -0.13
C ASP A 13 -3.43 -11.49 -0.39
N ALA A 14 -2.57 -10.56 -0.81
CA ALA A 14 -1.15 -10.80 -1.04
C ALA A 14 -0.30 -10.77 0.24
N GLY A 15 -0.89 -10.41 1.40
CA GLY A 15 -0.27 -10.35 2.72
C GLY A 15 0.69 -9.18 2.93
N PHE A 16 0.66 -8.16 2.07
CA PHE A 16 1.50 -6.97 2.22
C PHE A 16 0.92 -6.00 3.25
N VAL A 17 -0.40 -5.93 3.35
CA VAL A 17 -1.11 -5.18 4.39
C VAL A 17 -2.08 -6.12 5.10
N ASP A 18 -2.58 -5.69 6.26
CA ASP A 18 -3.80 -6.20 6.87
C ASP A 18 -4.80 -5.04 6.87
N TRP A 19 -5.90 -5.20 6.15
CA TRP A 19 -6.90 -4.16 5.93
C TRP A 19 -8.25 -4.54 6.54
N ASP A 20 -8.76 -3.68 7.42
CA ASP A 20 -10.11 -3.80 7.94
C ASP A 20 -11.09 -2.96 7.09
N PRO A 21 -11.97 -3.59 6.27
CA PRO A 21 -12.92 -2.87 5.43
C PRO A 21 -14.02 -2.15 6.23
N ARG A 22 -14.23 -2.51 7.49
CA ARG A 22 -15.26 -1.90 8.35
C ARG A 22 -14.79 -0.58 8.93
N THR A 23 -13.52 -0.50 9.31
CA THR A 23 -12.92 0.68 9.95
C THR A 23 -12.06 1.50 8.99
N GLY A 24 -11.64 0.91 7.86
CA GLY A 24 -10.65 1.49 6.95
C GLY A 24 -9.23 1.44 7.50
N ALA A 25 -8.99 0.76 8.62
CA ALA A 25 -7.66 0.63 9.19
C ALA A 25 -6.77 -0.22 8.28
N VAL A 26 -5.51 0.20 8.12
CA VAL A 26 -4.49 -0.51 7.34
C VAL A 26 -3.25 -0.63 8.20
N VAL A 27 -2.76 -1.86 8.40
CA VAL A 27 -1.50 -2.13 9.10
C VAL A 27 -0.57 -2.98 8.22
N ARG A 28 0.68 -3.14 8.64
CA ARG A 28 1.66 -3.97 7.91
C ARG A 28 1.25 -5.43 7.98
N GLY A 29 1.16 -6.07 6.81
CA GLY A 29 0.89 -7.50 6.71
C GLY A 29 2.15 -8.33 6.96
N PRO A 30 2.01 -9.66 7.09
CA PRO A 30 3.13 -10.56 7.40
C PRO A 30 4.23 -10.60 6.33
N ARG A 31 3.95 -10.12 5.11
CA ARG A 31 4.91 -10.05 3.99
C ARG A 31 5.41 -8.64 3.72
N PHE A 32 5.11 -7.66 4.56
CA PHE A 32 5.47 -6.26 4.34
C PHE A 32 6.98 -6.08 4.12
N ASP A 33 7.81 -6.79 4.87
CA ASP A 33 9.28 -6.69 4.78
C ASP A 33 9.83 -7.07 3.39
N ALA A 34 9.08 -7.84 2.59
CA ALA A 34 9.48 -8.17 1.23
C ALA A 34 9.43 -6.98 0.28
N VAL A 35 8.58 -5.99 0.56
CA VAL A 35 8.40 -4.78 -0.26
C VAL A 35 8.92 -3.52 0.42
N GLU A 36 9.15 -3.55 1.74
CA GLU A 36 9.64 -2.42 2.53
C GLU A 36 10.87 -1.72 1.90
N PRO A 37 11.91 -2.42 1.40
CA PRO A 37 13.08 -1.73 0.82
C PRO A 37 12.73 -0.85 -0.38
N VAL A 38 11.82 -1.32 -1.25
CA VAL A 38 11.38 -0.57 -2.43
C VAL A 38 10.45 0.57 -2.02
N LEU A 39 9.56 0.34 -1.05
CA LEU A 39 8.69 1.39 -0.51
C LEU A 39 9.50 2.52 0.15
N ARG A 40 10.58 2.19 0.87
CA ARG A 40 11.49 3.18 1.44
C ARG A 40 12.19 3.99 0.36
N LEU A 41 12.69 3.34 -0.69
CA LEU A 41 13.29 4.03 -1.83
C LEU A 41 12.31 5.04 -2.43
N PHE A 42 11.05 4.66 -2.65
CA PHE A 42 10.05 5.61 -3.16
C PHE A 42 9.75 6.74 -2.18
N ALA A 43 9.65 6.44 -0.89
CA ALA A 43 9.40 7.47 0.13
C ALA A 43 10.54 8.50 0.18
N ASP A 44 11.79 8.02 0.15
CA ASP A 44 13.00 8.85 0.20
C ASP A 44 13.19 9.71 -1.06
N HIS A 45 12.61 9.31 -2.20
CA HIS A 45 12.70 9.99 -3.49
C HIS A 45 11.36 10.50 -4.03
N THR A 46 10.40 10.80 -3.14
CA THR A 46 9.03 11.19 -3.54
C THR A 46 9.02 12.38 -4.51
N ASP A 47 9.93 13.35 -4.33
CA ASP A 47 10.04 14.56 -5.16
C ASP A 47 10.63 14.31 -6.57
N GLU A 48 11.19 13.12 -6.81
CA GLU A 48 11.79 12.71 -8.09
C GLU A 48 10.91 11.71 -8.86
N LEU A 49 9.76 11.33 -8.30
CA LEU A 49 8.83 10.42 -8.96
C LEU A 49 8.21 11.09 -10.19
N PRO A 50 8.03 10.35 -11.30
CA PRO A 50 7.31 10.85 -12.46
C PRO A 50 5.94 11.38 -12.05
N SER A 51 5.55 12.56 -12.55
CA SER A 51 4.25 13.18 -12.26
C SER A 51 3.06 12.29 -12.60
N GLU A 52 3.26 11.30 -13.48
CA GLU A 52 2.24 10.34 -13.89
C GLU A 52 1.89 9.30 -12.81
N TRP A 53 2.63 9.26 -11.69
CA TRP A 53 2.47 8.28 -10.63
C TRP A 53 1.87 8.86 -9.34
N VAL A 54 1.69 10.19 -9.28
CA VAL A 54 1.19 10.95 -8.11
C VAL A 54 -0.26 11.38 -8.30
#